data_AF-A0A090MQX4-F1
#
_entry.id   AF-A0A090MQX4-F1
#
_cell.length_a   1.000
_cell.length_b   1.000
_cell.length_c   1.000
_cell.angle_alpha   90.00
_cell.angle_beta   90.00
_cell.angle_gamma   90.00
#
_symmetry.space_group_name_H-M   'P 1'
#
loop_
_entity.id
_entity.type
_entity.pdbx_description
1 polymer ?
#
loop_
_entity_poly.entity_id
_entity_poly.type
_entity_poly.pdbx_seq_one_letter_code
_entity_poly.pdbx_strand_id
1 'polypeptide(L)'
;MSKPSALSFFEFLHLNKDKTFRPKKKFRPGTLRYNLHKRATATLKSGIDLKEAVKVPNDDTFEDWLAVHTVEFFNRINLLYGVIQTSCTKETCPIMSGGERYEYLWQDGDKYPKPTQLPAPDYVNNLMEWVETKINDDKIFPPSIAVPFPPDFKKVCKKILTRLHRVLVHVFIHHFDCVKLLGVEPHANTLYKHFYFFVTEHSLVSTKELDALKGMINALILNNNQ
;
A
#
# COMPACT_ATOMS: atom_id res chain seq x y z
N MET A 1 12.86 -24.36 -29.54
CA MET A 1 11.99 -24.00 -28.40
C MET A 1 12.34 -22.58 -27.98
N SER A 2 11.54 -21.61 -28.42
CA SER A 2 11.73 -20.18 -28.16
C SER A 2 11.24 -19.83 -26.76
N LYS A 3 12.09 -19.17 -25.96
CA LYS A 3 11.72 -18.64 -24.63
C LYS A 3 10.52 -17.67 -24.78
N PRO A 4 9.51 -17.70 -23.91
CA PRO A 4 8.45 -16.71 -23.92
C PRO A 4 9.06 -15.33 -23.64
N SER A 5 8.77 -14.35 -24.50
CA SER A 5 9.18 -12.96 -24.26
C SER A 5 8.45 -12.44 -23.03
N ALA A 6 9.20 -12.02 -22.02
CA ALA A 6 8.63 -11.33 -20.86
C ALA A 6 7.87 -10.09 -21.34
N LEU A 7 6.57 -10.02 -21.04
CA LEU A 7 5.74 -8.84 -21.29
C LEU A 7 6.42 -7.63 -20.65
N SER A 8 6.59 -6.57 -21.43
CA SER A 8 7.10 -5.30 -20.91
C SER A 8 6.20 -4.83 -19.77
N PHE A 9 6.78 -4.26 -18.71
CA PHE A 9 6.00 -3.62 -17.63
C PHE A 9 4.98 -2.61 -18.17
N PHE A 10 5.31 -1.92 -19.28
CA PHE A 10 4.37 -1.02 -19.95
C PHE A 10 3.22 -1.76 -20.66
N GLU A 11 3.48 -2.92 -21.28
CA GLU A 11 2.41 -3.77 -21.85
C GLU A 11 1.52 -4.37 -20.76
N PHE A 12 2.11 -4.77 -19.64
CA PHE A 12 1.37 -5.23 -18.45
C PHE A 12 0.44 -4.14 -17.89
N LEU A 13 0.93 -2.91 -17.76
CA LEU A 13 0.12 -1.76 -17.35
C LEU A 13 -0.98 -1.44 -18.38
N HIS A 14 -0.69 -1.62 -19.68
CA HIS A 14 -1.67 -1.40 -20.73
C HIS A 14 -2.78 -2.46 -20.75
N LEU A 15 -2.43 -3.73 -20.54
CA LEU A 15 -3.36 -4.86 -20.49
C LEU A 15 -4.26 -4.83 -19.24
N ASN A 16 -3.77 -4.28 -18.14
CA ASN A 16 -4.53 -4.17 -16.89
C ASN A 16 -5.10 -2.77 -16.64
N LYS A 17 -5.10 -1.89 -17.65
CA LYS A 17 -5.55 -0.48 -17.57
C LYS A 17 -6.99 -0.30 -17.06
N ASP A 18 -7.81 -1.34 -17.19
CA ASP A 18 -9.20 -1.37 -16.70
C ASP A 18 -9.37 -2.12 -15.36
N LYS A 19 -8.31 -2.78 -14.87
CA LYS A 19 -8.24 -3.48 -13.57
C LYS A 19 -7.44 -2.72 -12.51
N THR A 20 -6.66 -1.71 -12.90
CA THR A 20 -6.00 -0.80 -11.96
C THR A 20 -7.00 0.24 -11.44
N PHE A 21 -7.09 0.41 -10.11
CA PHE A 21 -7.88 1.47 -9.49
C PHE A 21 -7.60 2.82 -10.17
N ARG A 22 -8.65 3.43 -10.71
CA ARG A 22 -8.62 4.82 -11.16
C ARG A 22 -9.21 5.66 -10.03
N PRO A 23 -8.42 6.51 -9.35
CA PRO A 23 -9.00 7.40 -8.36
C PRO A 23 -10.12 8.24 -8.99
N LYS A 24 -11.35 8.08 -8.49
CA LYS A 24 -12.50 8.93 -8.86
C LYS A 24 -12.16 10.41 -8.63
N LYS A 25 -11.25 10.69 -7.68
CA LYS A 25 -10.66 12.00 -7.41
C LYS A 25 -9.14 11.92 -7.52
N LYS A 26 -8.57 12.38 -8.63
CA LYS A 26 -7.14 12.77 -8.65
C LYS A 26 -6.97 13.97 -7.72
N PHE A 27 -5.84 14.09 -7.01
CA PHE A 27 -5.49 15.37 -6.39
C PHE A 27 -5.56 16.44 -7.49
N ARG A 28 -6.49 17.39 -7.35
CA ARG A 28 -6.76 18.34 -8.43
C ARG A 28 -5.49 19.18 -8.64
N PRO A 29 -4.96 19.29 -9.88
CA PRO A 29 -3.82 20.15 -10.16
C PRO A 29 -4.06 21.56 -9.60
N GLY A 30 -3.04 22.12 -8.94
CA GLY A 30 -3.14 23.43 -8.27
C GLY A 30 -3.63 23.40 -6.81
N THR A 31 -4.01 22.24 -6.27
CA THR A 31 -4.31 22.10 -4.83
C THR A 31 -3.04 21.89 -3.99
N LEU A 32 -3.06 22.29 -2.71
CA LEU A 32 -1.95 22.02 -1.79
C LEU A 32 -1.59 20.53 -1.73
N ARG A 33 -2.59 19.64 -1.64
CA ARG A 33 -2.36 18.19 -1.63
C ARG A 33 -1.78 17.65 -2.93
N TYR A 34 -2.12 18.24 -4.07
CA TYR A 34 -1.45 17.92 -5.33
C TYR A 34 0.03 18.33 -5.28
N ASN A 35 0.33 19.53 -4.78
CA ASN A 35 1.70 20.01 -4.63
C ASN A 35 2.49 19.16 -3.62
N LEU A 36 1.87 18.75 -2.51
CA LEU A 36 2.44 17.84 -1.52
C LEU A 36 2.78 16.49 -2.12
N HIS A 37 1.83 15.87 -2.83
CA HIS A 37 2.07 14.60 -3.52
C HIS A 37 3.20 14.72 -4.54
N LYS A 38 3.24 15.84 -5.30
CA LYS A 38 4.32 16.11 -6.25
C LYS A 38 5.68 16.27 -5.56
N ARG A 39 5.75 16.99 -4.43
CA ARG A 39 6.96 17.14 -3.62
C ARG A 39 7.44 15.79 -3.08
N ALA A 40 6.57 15.03 -2.42
CA ALA A 40 6.87 13.69 -1.90
C ALA A 40 7.42 12.77 -3.01
N THR A 41 6.76 12.76 -4.17
CA THR A 41 7.20 11.97 -5.33
C THR A 41 8.55 12.42 -5.88
N ALA A 42 8.83 13.72 -5.89
CA ALA A 42 10.11 14.25 -6.36
C ALA A 42 11.26 13.87 -5.41
N THR A 43 11.05 13.99 -4.10
CA THR A 43 12.02 13.60 -3.07
C THR A 43 12.39 12.12 -3.15
N LEU A 44 11.41 11.24 -3.40
CA LEU A 44 11.65 9.81 -3.60
C LEU A 44 12.51 9.53 -4.85
N LYS A 45 12.40 10.37 -5.90
CA LYS A 45 13.12 10.19 -7.17
C LYS A 45 14.51 10.81 -7.18
N SER A 46 14.81 11.73 -6.26
CA SER A 46 16.09 12.45 -6.21
C SER A 46 17.20 11.69 -5.46
N GLY A 47 16.95 10.46 -5.00
CA GLY A 47 17.94 9.67 -4.27
C GLY A 47 18.21 10.16 -2.84
N ILE A 48 17.32 10.99 -2.28
CA ILE A 48 17.36 11.39 -0.87
C ILE A 48 17.10 10.15 0.00
N ASP A 49 17.75 10.07 1.17
CA ASP A 49 17.48 9.02 2.16
C ASP A 49 15.97 8.95 2.45
N LEU A 50 15.37 7.78 2.21
CA LEU A 50 13.95 7.55 2.43
C LEU A 50 13.52 7.87 3.86
N LYS A 51 14.43 7.77 4.84
CA LYS A 51 14.16 8.18 6.23
C LYS A 51 13.93 9.68 6.38
N GLU A 52 14.66 10.50 5.64
CA GLU A 52 14.45 11.95 5.63
C GLU A 52 13.21 12.30 4.80
N ALA A 53 12.97 11.58 3.70
CA ALA A 53 11.84 11.84 2.81
C ALA A 53 10.45 11.64 3.45
N VAL A 54 10.35 10.86 4.54
CA VAL A 54 9.07 10.58 5.22
C VAL A 54 8.74 11.55 6.35
N LYS A 55 9.67 12.41 6.76
CA LYS A 55 9.43 13.42 7.80
C LYS A 55 8.45 14.49 7.31
N VAL A 56 7.64 15.01 8.21
CA VAL A 56 6.72 16.10 7.88
C VAL A 56 7.54 17.36 7.55
N PRO A 57 7.32 18.01 6.39
CA PRO A 57 7.96 19.29 6.09
C PRO A 57 7.57 20.37 7.12
N ASN A 58 8.47 21.32 7.38
CA ASN A 58 8.27 22.36 8.41
C ASN A 58 7.04 23.26 8.18
N ASP A 59 6.58 23.34 6.93
CA ASP A 59 5.48 24.15 6.45
C ASP A 59 4.13 23.41 6.41
N ASP A 60 4.08 22.13 6.76
CA ASP A 60 2.91 21.27 6.57
C ASP A 60 2.34 20.68 7.88
N THR A 61 1.05 20.34 7.87
CA THR A 61 0.43 19.59 8.96
C THR A 61 0.68 18.09 8.80
N PHE A 62 0.77 17.39 9.93
CA PHE A 62 0.92 15.94 9.91
C PHE A 62 -0.31 15.26 9.28
N GLU A 63 -1.51 15.79 9.47
CA GLU A 63 -2.75 15.25 8.91
C GLU A 63 -2.77 15.33 7.37
N ASP A 64 -2.34 16.45 6.78
CA ASP A 64 -2.21 16.55 5.32
C ASP A 64 -1.14 15.60 4.78
N TRP A 65 0.00 15.49 5.48
CA TRP A 65 1.06 14.55 5.12
C TRP A 65 0.58 13.09 5.17
N LEU A 66 -0.14 12.74 6.23
CA LEU A 66 -0.75 11.43 6.42
C LEU A 66 -1.80 11.13 5.35
N ALA A 67 -2.62 12.11 4.97
CA ALA A 67 -3.62 11.94 3.92
C ALA A 67 -2.98 11.62 2.57
N VAL A 68 -1.94 12.38 2.19
CA VAL A 68 -1.22 12.20 0.92
C VAL A 68 -0.58 10.82 0.85
N HIS A 69 0.12 10.41 1.91
CA HIS A 69 0.81 9.12 1.96
C HIS A 69 -0.17 7.94 2.02
N THR A 70 -1.27 8.07 2.77
CA THR A 70 -2.28 7.00 2.84
C THR A 70 -2.87 6.69 1.46
N VAL A 71 -3.20 7.73 0.68
CA VAL A 71 -3.71 7.57 -0.69
C VAL A 71 -2.62 7.05 -1.64
N GLU A 72 -1.38 7.53 -1.52
CA GLU A 72 -0.27 7.03 -2.33
C GLU A 72 -0.01 5.54 -2.09
N PHE A 73 0.10 5.11 -0.83
CA PHE A 73 0.33 3.71 -0.49
C PHE A 73 -0.81 2.83 -0.95
N PHE A 74 -2.07 3.24 -0.76
CA PHE A 74 -3.21 2.51 -1.31
C PHE A 74 -3.06 2.28 -2.81
N ASN A 75 -2.78 3.33 -3.59
CA ASN A 75 -2.63 3.22 -5.04
C ASN A 75 -1.48 2.28 -5.43
N ARG A 76 -0.30 2.44 -4.81
CA ARG A 76 0.88 1.66 -5.15
C ARG A 76 0.75 0.19 -4.74
N ILE A 77 0.13 -0.10 -3.59
CA ILE A 77 -0.12 -1.47 -3.12
C ILE A 77 -1.19 -2.13 -3.99
N ASN A 78 -2.23 -1.40 -4.39
CA ASN A 78 -3.24 -1.93 -5.30
C ASN A 78 -2.66 -2.28 -6.68
N LEU A 79 -1.77 -1.45 -7.21
CA LEU A 79 -1.02 -1.76 -8.43
C LEU A 79 -0.14 -3.01 -8.26
N LEU A 80 0.61 -3.10 -7.15
CA LEU A 80 1.45 -4.26 -6.86
C LEU A 80 0.63 -5.54 -6.74
N TYR A 81 -0.52 -5.51 -6.07
CA TYR A 81 -1.41 -6.66 -6.00
C TYR A 81 -1.97 -7.04 -7.37
N GLY A 82 -2.30 -6.05 -8.21
CA GLY A 82 -2.74 -6.28 -9.60
C GLY A 82 -1.75 -7.07 -10.45
N VAL A 83 -0.44 -7.01 -10.14
CA VAL A 83 0.62 -7.81 -10.78
C VAL A 83 0.45 -9.30 -10.51
N ILE A 84 0.07 -9.67 -9.28
CA ILE A 84 0.02 -11.07 -8.84
C ILE A 84 -1.41 -11.63 -8.79
N GLN A 85 -2.44 -10.81 -9.06
CA GLN A 85 -3.86 -11.16 -8.91
C GLN A 85 -4.25 -12.47 -9.62
N THR A 86 -3.64 -12.77 -10.77
CA THR A 86 -3.96 -13.97 -11.56
C THR A 86 -3.37 -15.25 -10.95
N SER A 87 -2.34 -15.10 -10.12
CA SER A 87 -1.68 -16.19 -9.38
C SER A 87 -2.14 -16.32 -7.93
N CYS A 88 -2.93 -15.36 -7.43
CA CYS A 88 -3.52 -15.38 -6.10
C CYS A 88 -4.98 -15.84 -6.21
N THR A 89 -5.19 -17.16 -6.20
CA THR A 89 -6.52 -17.77 -6.33
C THR A 89 -6.98 -18.38 -5.01
N LYS A 90 -8.24 -18.83 -4.95
CA LYS A 90 -8.78 -19.48 -3.75
C LYS A 90 -8.12 -20.83 -3.50
N GLU A 91 -7.60 -21.46 -4.55
CA GLU A 91 -6.89 -22.73 -4.50
C GLU A 91 -5.44 -22.54 -4.03
N THR A 92 -4.74 -21.52 -4.54
CA THR A 92 -3.35 -21.25 -4.12
C THR A 92 -3.29 -20.59 -2.75
N CYS A 93 -4.31 -19.79 -2.40
CA CYS A 93 -4.37 -18.98 -1.20
C CYS A 93 -5.76 -19.09 -0.52
N PRO A 94 -6.11 -20.27 0.02
CA PRO A 94 -7.42 -20.53 0.63
C PRO A 94 -7.67 -19.72 1.91
N ILE A 95 -6.61 -19.18 2.50
CA ILE A 95 -6.65 -18.28 3.66
C ILE A 95 -5.79 -17.04 3.40
N MET A 96 -6.21 -15.89 3.94
CA MET A 96 -5.37 -14.70 3.99
C MET A 96 -4.35 -14.84 5.13
N SER A 97 -3.08 -15.03 4.81
CA SER A 97 -2.01 -15.25 5.79
C SER A 97 -0.72 -14.49 5.46
N GLY A 98 0.13 -14.39 6.48
CA GLY A 98 1.51 -13.97 6.39
C GLY A 98 2.43 -15.15 6.73
N GLY A 99 2.46 -16.16 5.86
CA GLY A 99 3.13 -17.43 6.12
C GLY A 99 2.39 -18.28 7.16
N GLU A 100 3.08 -19.24 7.77
CA GLU A 100 2.48 -20.17 8.73
C GLU A 100 2.14 -19.54 10.09
N ARG A 101 2.73 -18.37 10.40
CA ARG A 101 2.63 -17.76 11.74
C ARG A 101 1.46 -16.81 11.92
N TYR A 102 0.94 -16.24 10.83
CA TYR A 102 -0.04 -15.16 10.89
C TYR A 102 -1.22 -15.47 9.99
N GLU A 103 -2.41 -15.51 10.58
CA GLU A 103 -3.69 -15.59 9.86
C GLU A 103 -4.46 -14.27 10.04
N TYR A 104 -5.02 -13.75 8.96
CA TYR A 104 -5.76 -12.50 8.95
C TYR A 104 -7.25 -12.72 8.71
N LEU A 105 -8.05 -12.53 9.76
CA LEU A 105 -9.50 -12.60 9.68
C LEU A 105 -10.10 -11.27 9.24
N TRP A 106 -11.16 -11.32 8.44
CA TRP A 106 -11.90 -10.14 7.98
C TRP A 106 -13.08 -9.84 8.90
N GLN A 107 -13.34 -8.56 9.11
CA GLN A 107 -14.52 -8.06 9.81
C GLN A 107 -14.80 -6.62 9.35
N ASP A 108 -16.03 -6.35 8.93
CA ASP A 108 -16.51 -5.02 8.52
C ASP A 108 -17.73 -4.55 9.31
N GLY A 109 -18.33 -5.41 10.13
CA GLY A 109 -19.50 -5.06 10.95
C GLY A 109 -20.81 -5.02 10.17
N ASP A 110 -20.79 -5.38 8.89
CA ASP A 110 -21.97 -5.47 8.01
C ASP A 110 -22.08 -6.90 7.48
N LYS A 111 -21.57 -7.15 6.27
CA LYS A 111 -21.53 -8.49 5.65
C LYS A 111 -20.77 -9.52 6.49
N TYR A 112 -19.74 -9.09 7.21
CA TYR A 112 -18.94 -9.91 8.12
C TYR A 112 -18.96 -9.32 9.54
N PRO A 113 -20.01 -9.63 10.33
CA PRO A 113 -20.18 -9.05 11.67
C PRO A 113 -19.19 -9.61 12.70
N LYS A 114 -18.65 -10.82 12.45
CA LYS A 114 -17.63 -11.48 13.28
C LYS A 114 -16.35 -11.69 12.48
N PRO A 115 -15.17 -11.79 13.14
CA PRO A 115 -13.92 -12.18 12.49
C PRO A 115 -14.11 -13.48 11.70
N THR A 116 -13.97 -13.40 10.38
CA THR A 116 -14.27 -14.49 9.44
C THR A 116 -13.04 -14.80 8.61
N GLN A 117 -12.70 -16.08 8.50
CA GLN A 117 -11.65 -16.54 7.60
C GLN A 117 -12.13 -16.38 6.15
N LEU A 118 -11.26 -15.83 5.30
CA LEU A 118 -11.52 -15.66 3.88
C LEU A 118 -10.29 -16.10 3.07
N PRO A 119 -10.49 -16.61 1.84
CA PRO A 119 -9.41 -16.71 0.87
C PRO A 119 -8.71 -15.36 0.67
N ALA A 120 -7.39 -15.39 0.46
CA ALA A 120 -6.60 -14.19 0.25
C ALA A 120 -7.17 -13.25 -0.83
N PRO A 121 -7.58 -13.71 -2.04
CA PRO A 121 -8.15 -12.81 -3.03
C PRO A 121 -9.46 -12.14 -2.57
N ASP A 122 -10.33 -12.87 -1.88
CA ASP A 122 -11.58 -12.31 -1.36
C ASP A 122 -11.31 -11.28 -0.25
N TYR A 123 -10.34 -11.57 0.63
CA TYR A 123 -9.90 -10.64 1.67
C TYR A 123 -9.36 -9.34 1.08
N VAL A 124 -8.44 -9.45 0.11
CA VAL A 124 -7.81 -8.27 -0.51
C VAL A 124 -8.85 -7.45 -1.27
N ASN A 125 -9.79 -8.08 -1.97
CA ASN A 125 -10.89 -7.36 -2.63
C ASN A 125 -11.74 -6.56 -1.64
N ASN A 126 -12.22 -7.20 -0.56
CA ASN A 126 -12.98 -6.50 0.49
C ASN A 126 -12.17 -5.36 1.13
N LEU A 127 -10.86 -5.56 1.31
CA LEU A 127 -9.97 -4.54 1.85
C LEU A 127 -9.84 -3.35 0.92
N MET A 128 -9.57 -3.58 -0.37
CA MET A 128 -9.36 -2.50 -1.34
C MET A 128 -10.65 -1.69 -1.52
N GLU A 129 -11.81 -2.36 -1.62
CA GLU A 129 -13.11 -1.69 -1.66
C GLU A 129 -13.36 -0.87 -0.40
N TRP A 130 -13.11 -1.45 0.78
CA TRP A 130 -13.27 -0.73 2.05
C TRP A 130 -12.37 0.50 2.12
N VAL A 131 -11.08 0.40 1.77
CA VAL A 131 -10.17 1.57 1.74
C VAL A 131 -10.66 2.61 0.73
N GLU A 132 -11.09 2.18 -0.46
CA GLU A 132 -11.64 3.05 -1.50
C GLU A 132 -12.84 3.86 -0.99
N THR A 133 -13.76 3.23 -0.25
CA THR A 133 -14.90 3.97 0.33
C THR A 133 -14.46 5.06 1.31
N LYS A 134 -13.39 4.82 2.08
CA LYS A 134 -12.89 5.78 3.07
C LYS A 134 -12.15 6.95 2.44
N ILE A 135 -11.26 6.69 1.49
CA ILE A 135 -10.47 7.75 0.83
C ILE A 135 -11.32 8.66 -0.06
N ASN A 136 -12.48 8.19 -0.52
CA ASN A 136 -13.40 8.97 -1.36
C ASN A 136 -14.49 9.71 -0.57
N ASP A 137 -14.65 9.43 0.73
CA ASP A 137 -15.59 10.12 1.61
C ASP A 137 -15.04 11.50 2.01
N ASP A 138 -15.68 12.57 1.52
CA ASP A 138 -15.28 13.96 1.79
C ASP A 138 -15.39 14.34 3.28
N LYS A 139 -16.12 13.56 4.09
CA LYS A 139 -16.17 13.76 5.55
C LYS A 139 -14.91 13.23 6.24
N ILE A 140 -14.21 12.28 5.62
CA ILE A 140 -12.97 11.68 6.14
C ILE A 140 -11.75 12.33 5.48
N PHE A 141 -11.78 12.47 4.14
CA PHE A 141 -10.74 13.07 3.32
C PHE A 141 -11.27 14.33 2.63
N PRO A 142 -11.39 15.46 3.35
CA PRO A 142 -11.99 16.69 2.83
C PRO A 142 -11.22 17.23 1.63
N PRO A 143 -11.84 17.62 0.51
CA PRO A 143 -11.13 17.95 -0.73
C PRO A 143 -10.40 19.30 -0.69
N SER A 144 -10.68 20.13 0.32
CA SER A 144 -10.10 21.46 0.52
C SER A 144 -9.42 21.53 1.88
N ILE A 145 -8.28 22.23 1.93
CA ILE A 145 -7.55 22.53 3.16
C ILE A 145 -8.33 23.48 4.09
N ALA A 146 -9.33 24.19 3.56
CA ALA A 146 -10.21 25.04 4.36
C ALA A 146 -11.14 24.23 5.28
N VAL A 147 -11.28 22.93 5.03
CA VAL A 147 -12.11 22.03 5.83
C VAL A 147 -11.16 21.15 6.67
N PRO A 148 -11.23 21.24 8.01
CA PRO A 148 -10.39 20.42 8.87
C PRO A 148 -10.75 18.94 8.74
N PHE A 149 -9.77 18.07 8.97
CA PHE A 149 -10.00 16.63 9.09
C PHE A 149 -10.87 16.31 10.31
N PRO A 150 -11.66 15.23 10.27
CA PRO A 150 -12.45 14.83 11.43
C PRO A 150 -11.55 14.39 12.60
N PRO A 151 -12.03 14.44 13.86
CA PRO A 151 -11.22 14.09 15.04
C PRO A 151 -10.65 12.67 15.01
N ASP A 152 -11.32 11.73 14.33
CA ASP A 152 -10.91 10.33 14.22
C ASP A 152 -10.05 10.03 12.99
N PHE A 153 -9.69 11.03 12.18
CA PHE A 153 -8.95 10.87 10.93
C PHE A 153 -7.67 10.03 11.08
N LYS A 154 -6.86 10.33 12.10
CA LYS A 154 -5.63 9.57 12.38
C LYS A 154 -5.92 8.10 12.67
N LYS A 155 -6.99 7.81 13.44
CA LYS A 155 -7.41 6.44 13.77
C LYS A 155 -7.85 5.69 12.51
N VAL A 156 -8.58 6.36 11.62
CA VAL A 156 -8.99 5.79 10.32
C VAL A 156 -7.75 5.47 9.47
N CYS A 157 -6.81 6.41 9.32
CA CYS A 157 -5.59 6.20 8.55
C CYS A 157 -4.70 5.08 9.12
N LYS A 158 -4.53 5.00 10.46
CA LYS A 158 -3.81 3.89 11.10
C LYS A 158 -4.45 2.54 10.76
N LYS A 159 -5.79 2.45 10.78
CA LYS A 159 -6.51 1.22 10.41
C LYS A 159 -6.32 0.87 8.93
N ILE A 160 -6.35 1.86 8.04
CA ILE A 160 -6.05 1.69 6.61
C ILE A 160 -4.64 1.14 6.41
N LEU A 161 -3.62 1.81 6.96
CA LEU A 161 -2.22 1.44 6.80
C LEU A 161 -1.93 0.05 7.39
N THR A 162 -2.47 -0.27 8.56
CA THR A 162 -2.32 -1.60 9.16
C THR A 162 -2.92 -2.69 8.28
N ARG A 163 -4.09 -2.45 7.67
CA ARG A 163 -4.71 -3.41 6.74
C ARG A 163 -3.90 -3.52 5.45
N LEU A 164 -3.46 -2.41 4.87
CA LEU A 164 -2.61 -2.41 3.67
C LEU A 164 -1.28 -3.13 3.88
N HIS A 165 -0.70 -3.05 5.07
CA HIS A 165 0.49 -3.83 5.43
C HIS A 165 0.28 -5.34 5.25
N ARG A 166 -0.91 -5.87 5.56
CA ARG A 166 -1.23 -7.30 5.39
C ARG A 166 -1.17 -7.74 3.93
N VAL A 167 -1.56 -6.86 3.01
CA VAL A 167 -1.44 -7.10 1.56
C VAL A 167 0.04 -7.19 1.16
N LEU A 168 0.88 -6.28 1.67
CA LEU A 168 2.32 -6.34 1.44
C LEU A 168 2.92 -7.64 1.99
N VAL A 169 2.63 -7.99 3.25
CA VAL A 169 3.06 -9.26 3.87
C VAL A 169 2.69 -10.45 2.99
N HIS A 170 1.44 -10.53 2.55
CA HIS A 170 0.96 -11.62 1.72
C HIS A 170 1.71 -11.71 0.37
N VAL A 171 1.88 -10.58 -0.32
CA VAL A 171 2.63 -10.52 -1.60
C VAL A 171 4.07 -10.98 -1.41
N PHE A 172 4.75 -10.48 -0.37
CA PHE A 172 6.16 -10.76 -0.12
C PHE A 172 6.44 -12.18 0.38
N ILE A 173 5.48 -12.83 1.01
CA ILE A 173 5.66 -14.21 1.50
C ILE A 173 5.21 -15.24 0.45
N HIS A 174 4.06 -15.03 -0.20
CA HIS A 174 3.44 -16.06 -1.04
C HIS A 174 3.66 -15.85 -2.55
N HIS A 175 3.93 -14.61 -2.98
CA HIS A 175 3.96 -14.26 -4.40
C HIS A 175 5.26 -13.57 -4.84
N PHE A 176 6.30 -13.57 -4.01
CA PHE A 176 7.52 -12.85 -4.33
C PHE A 176 8.29 -13.45 -5.51
N ASP A 177 8.19 -14.77 -5.73
CA ASP A 177 8.75 -15.41 -6.92
C ASP A 177 8.09 -14.91 -8.22
N CYS A 178 6.78 -14.67 -8.19
CA CYS A 178 6.05 -14.05 -9.30
C CYS A 178 6.51 -12.60 -9.50
N VAL A 179 6.67 -11.84 -8.41
CA VAL A 179 7.20 -10.47 -8.45
C VAL A 179 8.62 -10.41 -9.06
N LYS A 180 9.49 -11.38 -8.73
CA LYS A 180 10.83 -11.52 -9.30
C LYS A 180 10.79 -11.90 -10.78
N LEU A 181 9.98 -12.89 -11.14
CA LEU A 181 9.83 -13.37 -12.52
C LEU A 181 9.39 -12.24 -13.47
N LEU A 182 8.55 -11.34 -12.99
CA LEU A 182 8.05 -10.19 -13.75
C LEU A 182 8.96 -8.94 -13.68
N GLY A 183 10.09 -9.01 -12.98
CA GLY A 183 11.03 -7.89 -12.84
C GLY A 183 10.51 -6.71 -12.02
N VAL A 184 9.46 -6.92 -11.20
CA VAL A 184 8.82 -5.86 -10.40
C VAL A 184 9.48 -5.72 -9.02
N GLU A 185 10.34 -6.65 -8.61
CA GLU A 185 11.03 -6.68 -7.31
C GLU A 185 11.61 -5.32 -6.87
N PRO A 186 12.38 -4.57 -7.67
CA PRO A 186 12.93 -3.28 -7.24
C PRO A 186 11.85 -2.27 -6.83
N HIS A 187 10.71 -2.29 -7.53
CA HIS A 187 9.57 -1.42 -7.25
C HIS A 187 8.84 -1.85 -5.97
N ALA A 188 8.65 -3.16 -5.78
CA ALA A 188 8.05 -3.72 -4.57
C ALA A 188 8.92 -3.41 -3.34
N ASN A 189 10.24 -3.60 -3.44
CA ASN A 189 11.20 -3.32 -2.37
C ASN A 189 11.22 -1.83 -2.02
N THR A 190 11.24 -0.94 -3.01
CA THR A 190 11.19 0.51 -2.79
C THR A 190 9.87 0.95 -2.16
N LEU A 191 8.74 0.38 -2.61
CA LEU A 191 7.44 0.62 -1.99
C LEU A 191 7.44 0.19 -0.52
N TYR A 192 7.94 -1.00 -0.22
CA TYR A 192 7.93 -1.49 1.16
C TYR A 192 8.90 -0.72 2.06
N LYS A 193 10.10 -0.35 1.59
CA LYS A 193 11.01 0.53 2.33
C LYS A 193 10.35 1.87 2.66
N HIS A 194 9.72 2.52 1.66
CA HIS A 194 9.01 3.78 1.87
C HIS A 194 7.87 3.63 2.87
N PHE A 195 7.05 2.59 2.71
CA PHE A 195 5.94 2.29 3.63
C PHE A 195 6.46 2.08 5.05
N TYR A 196 7.48 1.24 5.22
CA TYR A 196 8.06 0.90 6.51
C TYR A 196 8.60 2.14 7.24
N PHE A 197 9.42 2.96 6.57
CA PHE A 197 9.95 4.18 7.18
C PHE A 197 8.83 5.16 7.56
N PHE A 198 7.83 5.33 6.70
CA PHE A 198 6.71 6.22 7.00
C PHE A 198 5.89 5.75 8.21
N VAL A 199 5.53 4.47 8.28
CA VAL A 199 4.68 3.97 9.37
C VAL A 199 5.43 3.86 10.70
N THR A 200 6.76 3.68 10.67
CA THR A 200 7.59 3.63 11.87
C THR A 200 7.90 5.03 12.42
N GLU A 201 8.30 5.97 11.55
CA GLU A 201 8.53 7.38 11.91
C GLU A 201 7.33 7.97 12.66
N HIS A 202 6.12 7.69 12.16
CA HIS A 202 4.88 8.28 12.68
C HIS A 202 4.08 7.35 13.61
N SER A 203 4.64 6.21 14.02
CA SER A 203 3.99 5.23 14.91
C SER A 203 2.56 4.86 14.47
N LEU A 204 2.41 4.55 13.19
CA LEU A 204 1.12 4.30 12.53
C LEU A 204 0.73 2.81 12.52
N VAL A 205 1.71 1.90 12.60
CA VAL A 205 1.54 0.45 12.66
C VAL A 205 2.34 -0.09 13.84
N SER A 206 1.79 -1.05 14.57
CA SER A 206 2.47 -1.62 15.74
C SER A 206 3.66 -2.50 15.33
N THR A 207 4.69 -2.56 16.17
CA THR A 207 5.86 -3.41 15.95
C THR A 207 5.49 -4.88 15.78
N LYS A 208 4.50 -5.37 16.54
CA LYS A 208 3.99 -6.74 16.43
C LYS A 208 3.42 -7.07 15.04
N GLU A 209 2.74 -6.11 14.40
CA GLU A 209 2.24 -6.29 13.02
C GLU A 209 3.39 -6.27 12.01
N LEU A 210 4.43 -5.46 12.25
CA LEU A 210 5.62 -5.36 11.38
C LEU A 210 6.57 -6.57 11.49
N ASP A 211 6.49 -7.34 12.59
CA ASP A 211 7.36 -8.49 12.82
C ASP A 211 7.27 -9.55 11.71
N ALA A 212 6.12 -9.65 11.03
CA ALA A 212 5.88 -10.59 9.93
C ALA A 212 6.90 -10.48 8.79
N LEU A 213 7.47 -9.28 8.57
CA LEU A 213 8.47 -9.02 7.53
C LEU A 213 9.81 -8.51 8.11
N LYS A 214 10.06 -8.70 9.42
CA LYS A 214 11.26 -8.18 10.09
C LYS A 214 12.57 -8.66 9.46
N GLY A 215 12.66 -9.95 9.12
CA GLY A 215 13.85 -10.51 8.48
C GLY A 215 14.11 -9.88 7.11
N MET A 216 13.05 -9.68 6.33
CA MET A 216 13.12 -9.08 5.00
C MET A 216 13.49 -7.60 5.05
N ILE A 217 12.85 -6.80 5.91
CA ILE A 217 13.18 -5.37 6.00
C ILE A 217 14.62 -5.17 6.47
N ASN A 218 15.12 -6.02 7.37
CA ASN A 218 16.52 -5.98 7.78
C ASN A 218 17.44 -6.22 6.58
N ALA A 219 17.18 -7.25 5.77
CA ALA A 219 17.96 -7.50 4.55
C ALA A 219 17.87 -6.33 3.55
N LEU A 220 16.68 -5.77 3.36
CA LEU A 220 16.46 -4.63 2.47
C LEU A 220 17.20 -3.37 2.93
N ILE A 221 17.22 -3.09 4.23
CA ILE A 221 17.92 -1.92 4.81
C ILE A 221 19.44 -2.13 4.79
N LEU A 222 19.92 -3.35 5.08
CA LEU A 222 21.35 -3.66 5.11
C LEU A 222 21.99 -3.70 3.71
N ASN A 223 21.23 -4.08 2.68
CA ASN A 223 21.71 -4.13 1.29
C ASN A 223 21.81 -2.75 0.61
N ASN A 224 21.67 -1.63 1.33
CA ASN A 224 21.93 -0.28 0.82
C ASN A 224 23.44 0.06 0.70
N ASN A 225 24.34 -0.90 0.92
CA ASN A 225 25.80 -0.74 0.84
C ASN A 225 26.46 -1.44 -0.37
N GLN A 226 25.72 -1.69 -1.46
CA GLN A 226 26.28 -2.16 -2.74
C GLN A 226 25.76 -1.32 -3.91
#